data_AF-A0A7V9J2H4-F1
#
_entry.id   AF-A0A7V9J2H4-F1
#
_cell.length_a   1.000
_cell.length_b   1.000
_cell.length_c   1.000
_cell.angle_alpha   90.00
_cell.angle_beta   90.00
_cell.angle_gamma   90.00
#
_symmetry.space_group_name_H-M   'P 1'
#
loop_
_entity.id
_entity.type
_entity.pdbx_description
1 polymer ?
#
loop_
_entity_poly.entity_id
_entity_poly.type
_entity_poly.pdbx_seq_one_letter_code
_entity_poly.pdbx_strand_id
1 'polypeptide(L)'
;MKTVPFGIAGLAVLASGLFGFSISAHAQEDEPQPIVSRAFAATIDYGNDAIFRPAKVATNFDRLGLRPEQVLAITVQFPAEYAGQIVIAEPLDGGTLTIPEDGLFIGEDGIVSFQFQAGKSFGACRISVHQPDDTNLLLFWIVDPEHPENTPADLPGIY
;
A
#
# COMPACT_ATOMS: atom_id res chain seq x y z
N MET A 1 61.30 -0.43 44.38
CA MET A 1 60.69 -1.77 44.22
C MET A 1 61.11 -2.35 42.88
N LYS A 2 61.24 -3.69 42.82
CA LYS A 2 61.99 -4.53 41.88
C LYS A 2 61.38 -4.71 40.47
N THR A 3 62.26 -4.66 39.49
CA THR A 3 62.55 -5.54 38.34
C THR A 3 61.61 -6.68 37.84
N VAL A 4 61.65 -6.82 36.50
CA VAL A 4 61.59 -8.00 35.58
C VAL A 4 60.26 -8.34 34.86
N PRO A 5 60.29 -8.49 33.51
CA PRO A 5 59.19 -8.98 32.67
C PRO A 5 59.15 -10.52 32.61
N PHE A 6 58.02 -11.12 32.23
CA PHE A 6 57.97 -12.55 31.92
C PHE A 6 57.14 -12.84 30.67
N GLY A 7 57.79 -13.59 29.80
CA GLY A 7 57.24 -14.16 28.58
C GLY A 7 56.50 -15.47 28.81
N ILE A 8 56.08 -15.99 27.66
CA ILE A 8 55.21 -17.11 27.38
C ILE A 8 55.74 -18.44 27.96
N ALA A 9 54.84 -19.25 28.51
CA ALA A 9 54.97 -20.70 28.53
C ALA A 9 53.57 -21.33 28.42
N GLY A 10 53.35 -22.08 27.34
CA GLY A 10 52.21 -22.99 27.23
C GLY A 10 52.54 -24.36 27.81
N LEU A 11 51.54 -25.11 28.27
CA LEU A 11 51.29 -26.50 27.86
C LEU A 11 49.94 -26.99 28.40
N ALA A 12 49.29 -27.83 27.61
CA ALA A 12 47.94 -28.34 27.73
C ALA A 12 47.72 -29.41 28.81
N VAL A 13 46.46 -29.60 29.23
CA VAL A 13 45.89 -30.92 29.61
C VAL A 13 44.40 -30.98 29.23
N LEU A 14 44.04 -32.09 28.57
CA LEU A 14 42.70 -32.53 28.17
C LEU A 14 41.78 -32.83 29.38
N ALA A 15 40.47 -32.60 29.23
CA ALA A 15 39.46 -33.49 29.79
C ALA A 15 38.10 -33.30 29.11
N SER A 16 37.61 -34.39 28.53
CA SER A 16 36.29 -34.56 27.94
C SER A 16 35.16 -34.39 28.96
N GLY A 17 34.04 -33.83 28.52
CA GLY A 17 32.77 -33.86 29.25
C GLY A 17 31.63 -33.49 28.30
N LEU A 18 30.96 -34.51 27.76
CA LEU A 18 29.69 -34.36 27.06
C LEU A 18 28.65 -33.76 27.99
N PHE A 19 28.10 -32.60 27.63
CA PHE A 19 26.71 -32.29 27.90
C PHE A 19 26.08 -31.79 26.60
N GLY A 20 25.19 -32.63 26.07
CA GLY A 20 24.37 -32.30 24.92
C GLY A 20 23.48 -31.13 25.27
N PHE A 21 23.65 -30.04 24.53
CA PHE A 21 22.55 -29.13 24.29
C PHE A 21 22.03 -29.49 22.90
N SER A 22 20.87 -30.12 22.86
CA SER A 22 20.04 -30.09 21.66
C SER A 22 19.73 -28.62 21.43
N ILE A 23 20.43 -27.99 20.49
CA ILE A 23 19.91 -26.78 19.86
C ILE A 23 18.72 -27.29 19.06
N SER A 24 17.53 -27.28 19.66
CA SER A 24 16.32 -27.22 18.87
C SER A 24 16.44 -25.92 18.08
N ALA A 25 16.92 -26.04 16.85
CA ALA A 25 16.68 -25.04 15.84
C ALA A 25 15.16 -24.98 15.69
N HIS A 26 14.51 -24.16 16.52
CA HIS A 26 13.26 -23.56 16.11
C HIS A 26 13.64 -22.68 14.92
N ALA A 27 13.58 -23.29 13.73
CA ALA A 27 13.18 -22.57 12.55
C ALA A 27 11.87 -21.90 12.96
N GLN A 28 11.97 -20.63 13.33
CA GLN A 28 10.82 -19.75 13.30
C GLN A 28 10.44 -19.77 11.83
N GLU A 29 9.45 -20.60 11.49
CA GLU A 29 8.68 -20.41 10.27
C GLU A 29 8.21 -18.96 10.38
N ASP A 30 8.87 -18.10 9.60
CA ASP A 30 8.45 -16.75 9.33
C ASP A 30 7.13 -16.92 8.57
N GLU A 31 6.05 -17.23 9.31
CA GLU A 31 4.70 -17.20 8.77
C GLU A 31 4.60 -15.84 8.10
N PRO A 32 4.43 -15.76 6.77
CA PRO A 32 4.40 -14.48 6.10
C PRO A 32 3.29 -13.68 6.76
N GLN A 33 3.68 -12.67 7.52
CA GLN A 33 2.71 -11.78 8.14
C GLN A 33 1.84 -11.27 7.01
N PRO A 34 0.50 -11.30 7.16
CA PRO A 34 -0.36 -10.73 6.13
C PRO A 34 0.16 -9.32 5.88
N ILE A 35 0.40 -8.96 4.62
CA ILE A 35 0.70 -7.57 4.26
C ILE A 35 -0.54 -6.78 4.67
N VAL A 36 -0.51 -6.23 5.88
CA VAL A 36 -1.63 -5.48 6.44
C VAL A 36 -1.60 -4.16 5.72
N SER A 37 -2.46 -4.08 4.71
CA SER A 37 -2.53 -2.92 3.89
C SER A 37 -3.01 -1.72 4.71
N ARG A 38 -2.25 -0.64 4.67
CA ARG A 38 -2.34 0.49 5.61
C ARG A 38 -3.47 1.44 5.27
N ALA A 39 -3.87 1.58 4.01
CA ALA A 39 -5.06 2.37 3.72
C ALA A 39 -6.31 1.65 4.24
N PHE A 40 -7.13 2.31 5.06
CA PHE A 40 -8.32 1.70 5.64
C PHE A 40 -9.56 1.88 4.77
N ALA A 41 -9.70 3.06 4.18
CA ALA A 41 -10.90 3.45 3.47
C ALA A 41 -10.56 4.39 2.31
N ALA A 42 -11.46 4.43 1.33
CA ALA A 42 -11.45 5.42 0.27
C ALA A 42 -12.83 6.07 0.17
N THR A 43 -12.84 7.35 -0.18
CA THR A 43 -14.03 8.11 -0.56
C THR A 43 -13.78 8.69 -1.94
N ILE A 44 -14.71 8.43 -2.85
CA ILE A 44 -14.67 8.90 -4.24
C ILE A 44 -15.83 9.86 -4.43
N ASP A 45 -15.53 11.11 -4.69
CA ASP A 45 -16.50 12.16 -4.96
C ASP A 45 -16.53 12.43 -6.47
N TYR A 46 -17.68 12.17 -7.07
CA TYR A 46 -17.96 12.36 -8.49
C TYR A 46 -18.42 13.79 -8.81
N GLY A 47 -18.53 14.65 -7.79
CA GLY A 47 -19.26 15.91 -7.84
C GLY A 47 -20.76 15.71 -7.76
N ASN A 48 -21.52 16.81 -7.73
CA ASN A 48 -22.99 16.80 -7.71
C ASN A 48 -23.59 15.96 -6.56
N ASP A 49 -22.97 16.01 -5.38
CA ASP A 49 -23.34 15.25 -4.18
C ASP A 49 -23.28 13.70 -4.33
N ALA A 50 -22.68 13.19 -5.42
CA ALA A 50 -22.50 11.76 -5.65
C ALA A 50 -21.19 11.26 -5.04
N ILE A 51 -21.27 10.70 -3.83
CA ILE A 51 -20.11 10.20 -3.07
C ILE A 51 -20.20 8.69 -2.87
N PHE A 52 -19.11 7.98 -3.19
CA PHE A 52 -18.97 6.53 -3.04
C PHE A 52 -17.87 6.17 -2.05
N ARG A 53 -18.12 5.12 -1.28
CA ARG A 53 -17.15 4.53 -0.35
C ARG A 53 -16.99 3.06 -0.71
N PRO A 54 -16.09 2.71 -1.65
CA PRO A 54 -15.91 1.32 -2.05
C PRO A 54 -15.46 0.49 -0.84
N ALA A 55 -15.97 -0.74 -0.72
CA ALA A 55 -15.44 -1.65 0.29
C ALA A 55 -14.01 -2.04 -0.08
N LYS A 56 -13.24 -2.48 0.91
CA LYS A 56 -11.86 -2.91 0.71
C LYS A 56 -11.72 -4.39 1.00
N VAL A 57 -11.11 -5.13 0.08
CA VAL A 57 -10.75 -6.54 0.24
C VAL A 57 -9.24 -6.68 0.05
N ALA A 58 -8.54 -7.00 1.14
CA ALA A 58 -7.07 -6.97 1.22
C ALA A 58 -6.50 -5.59 0.82
N THR A 59 -5.85 -5.50 -0.35
CA THR A 59 -5.24 -4.27 -0.89
C THR A 59 -6.12 -3.58 -1.93
N ASN A 60 -7.21 -4.20 -2.37
CA ASN A 60 -8.03 -3.70 -3.46
C ASN A 60 -9.32 -3.08 -2.93
N PHE A 61 -9.66 -1.90 -3.42
CA PHE A 61 -10.98 -1.32 -3.26
C PHE A 61 -11.92 -1.84 -4.35
N ASP A 62 -13.19 -2.03 -4.00
CA ASP A 62 -14.23 -2.44 -4.93
C ASP A 62 -14.28 -1.52 -6.15
N ARG A 63 -14.57 -2.14 -7.29
CA ARG A 63 -14.56 -1.47 -8.58
C ARG A 63 -15.74 -0.51 -8.71
N LEU A 64 -15.46 0.71 -9.17
CA LEU A 64 -16.48 1.70 -9.51
C LEU A 64 -16.46 2.04 -11.01
N GLY A 65 -17.57 2.55 -11.54
CA GLY A 65 -17.70 2.96 -12.92
C GLY A 65 -17.47 4.44 -13.11
N LEU A 66 -16.81 4.80 -14.22
CA LEU A 66 -16.48 6.18 -14.60
C LEU A 66 -16.94 6.44 -16.03
N ARG A 67 -17.32 7.69 -16.32
CA ARG A 67 -17.39 8.18 -17.70
C ARG A 67 -15.99 8.51 -18.23
N PRO A 68 -15.78 8.45 -19.55
CA PRO A 68 -14.54 8.94 -20.16
C PRO A 68 -14.28 10.39 -19.77
N GLU A 69 -13.02 10.73 -19.50
CA GLU A 69 -12.57 12.08 -19.13
C GLU A 69 -13.20 12.66 -17.84
N GLN A 70 -13.96 11.87 -17.08
CA GLN A 70 -14.56 12.29 -15.81
C GLN A 70 -13.49 12.59 -14.77
N VAL A 71 -13.67 13.70 -14.04
CA VAL A 71 -12.80 14.12 -12.94
C VAL A 71 -13.44 13.72 -11.62
N LEU A 72 -12.65 13.14 -10.72
CA LEU A 72 -13.04 12.72 -9.38
C LEU A 72 -12.13 13.39 -8.35
N ALA A 73 -12.71 13.73 -7.19
CA ALA A 73 -11.92 13.95 -5.99
C ALA A 73 -11.83 12.64 -5.21
N ILE A 74 -10.61 12.28 -4.83
CA ILE A 74 -10.30 11.01 -4.16
C ILE A 74 -9.69 11.33 -2.81
N THR A 75 -10.26 10.73 -1.78
CA THR A 75 -9.76 10.80 -0.41
C THR A 75 -9.46 9.39 0.08
N VAL A 76 -8.23 9.14 0.54
CA VAL A 76 -7.81 7.86 1.10
C VAL A 76 -7.46 8.07 2.57
N GLN A 77 -8.00 7.22 3.43
CA GLN A 77 -7.75 7.23 4.87
C GLN A 77 -6.64 6.24 5.21
N PHE A 78 -5.61 6.72 5.89
CA PHE A 78 -4.54 5.96 6.51
C PHE A 78 -4.63 6.06 8.04
N PRO A 79 -3.95 5.19 8.79
CA PRO A 79 -3.67 5.36 10.20
C PRO A 79 -2.98 6.70 10.46
N ALA A 80 -3.49 7.48 11.42
CA ALA A 80 -2.91 8.76 11.78
C ALA A 80 -1.49 8.65 12.37
N GLU A 81 -1.08 7.47 12.85
CA GLU A 81 0.31 7.20 13.27
C GLU A 81 1.33 7.32 12.13
N TYR A 82 0.88 7.32 10.87
CA TYR A 82 1.71 7.53 9.69
C TYR A 82 1.68 8.98 9.18
N ALA A 83 1.11 9.93 9.94
CA ALA A 83 1.09 11.34 9.57
C ALA A 83 2.49 11.87 9.20
N GLY A 84 2.54 12.73 8.17
CA GLY A 84 3.75 13.29 7.60
C GLY A 84 4.53 12.36 6.67
N GLN A 85 4.14 11.08 6.54
CA GLN A 85 4.77 10.18 5.57
C GLN A 85 4.30 10.47 4.15
N ILE A 86 5.20 10.26 3.20
CA ILE A 86 4.94 10.39 1.76
C ILE A 86 4.05 9.22 1.31
N VAL A 87 3.07 9.56 0.48
CA VAL A 87 2.27 8.60 -0.29
C VAL A 87 2.51 8.85 -1.76
N ILE A 88 2.66 7.76 -2.51
CA ILE A 88 2.81 7.80 -3.96
C ILE A 88 1.48 7.34 -4.56
N ALA A 89 0.91 8.15 -5.45
CA ALA A 89 -0.25 7.80 -6.24
C ALA A 89 0.11 7.77 -7.72
N GLU A 90 -0.23 6.69 -8.42
CA GLU A 90 0.12 6.50 -9.83
C GLU A 90 -1.03 5.87 -10.63
N PRO A 91 -1.40 6.42 -11.79
CA PRO A 91 -2.30 5.76 -12.71
C PRO A 91 -1.58 4.62 -13.43
N LEU A 92 -2.16 3.42 -13.43
CA LEU A 92 -1.54 2.23 -14.04
C LEU A 92 -2.03 1.95 -15.46
N ASP A 93 -3.21 2.45 -15.82
CA ASP A 93 -3.87 2.15 -17.10
C ASP A 93 -4.29 3.42 -17.87
N GLY A 94 -3.63 4.54 -17.59
CA GLY A 94 -3.92 5.85 -18.17
C GLY A 94 -4.75 6.76 -17.27
N GLY A 95 -5.22 7.87 -17.84
CA GLY A 95 -5.77 8.99 -17.06
C GLY A 95 -4.67 9.90 -16.53
N THR A 96 -5.04 10.84 -15.67
CA THR A 96 -4.11 11.85 -15.13
C THR A 96 -4.43 12.14 -13.68
N LEU A 97 -3.40 12.18 -12.84
CA LEU A 97 -3.53 12.61 -11.44
C LEU A 97 -3.17 14.09 -11.34
N THR A 98 -3.97 14.83 -10.56
CA THR A 98 -3.60 16.16 -10.09
C THR A 98 -3.20 16.05 -8.63
N ILE A 99 -1.90 16.22 -8.40
CA ILE A 99 -1.25 16.11 -7.09
C ILE A 99 -0.86 17.51 -6.62
N PRO A 100 -0.99 17.86 -5.32
CA PRO A 100 -0.50 19.13 -4.78
C PRO A 100 0.99 19.34 -5.06
N GLU A 101 1.44 20.58 -5.23
CA GLU A 101 2.83 20.90 -5.58
C GLU A 101 3.85 20.38 -4.56
N ASP A 102 3.49 20.40 -3.28
CA ASP A 102 4.36 19.91 -2.20
C ASP A 102 4.46 18.37 -2.19
N GLY A 103 3.54 17.67 -2.86
CA GLY A 103 3.43 16.22 -2.88
C GLY A 103 2.20 15.69 -2.13
N LEU A 104 2.13 14.37 -2.02
CA LEU A 104 1.09 13.67 -1.26
C LEU A 104 1.66 13.20 0.07
N PHE A 105 1.12 13.73 1.16
CA PHE A 105 1.47 13.32 2.51
C PHE A 105 0.22 12.94 3.28
N ILE A 106 0.39 12.02 4.22
CA ILE A 106 -0.66 11.68 5.18
C ILE A 106 -0.82 12.86 6.14
N GLY A 107 -2.02 13.45 6.18
CA GLY A 107 -2.35 14.51 7.13
C GLY A 107 -2.33 14.03 8.59
N GLU A 108 -2.39 14.96 9.54
CA GLU A 108 -2.50 14.63 10.98
C GLU A 108 -3.79 13.86 11.32
N ASP A 109 -4.82 14.01 10.49
CA ASP A 109 -6.08 13.26 10.52
C ASP A 109 -6.00 11.91 9.80
N GLY A 110 -4.83 11.54 9.25
CA GLY A 110 -4.63 10.35 8.46
C GLY A 110 -5.17 10.46 7.02
N ILE A 111 -5.58 11.64 6.58
CA ILE A 111 -6.21 11.82 5.28
C ILE A 111 -5.18 12.18 4.21
N VAL A 112 -5.36 11.58 3.03
CA VAL A 112 -4.64 11.90 1.80
C VAL A 112 -5.67 12.22 0.74
N SER A 113 -5.55 13.37 0.05
CA SER A 113 -6.50 13.77 -1.00
C SER A 113 -5.80 14.19 -2.28
N PHE A 114 -6.36 13.78 -3.42
CA PHE A 114 -5.91 14.14 -4.77
C PHE A 114 -7.07 14.07 -5.75
N GLN A 115 -6.86 14.53 -6.98
CA GLN A 115 -7.85 14.36 -8.05
C GLN A 115 -7.35 13.41 -9.12
N PHE A 116 -8.29 12.71 -9.75
CA PHE A 116 -8.03 11.85 -10.88
C PHE A 116 -8.97 12.21 -12.03
N GLN A 117 -8.43 12.33 -13.23
CA GLN A 117 -9.19 12.42 -14.46
C GLN A 117 -9.05 11.11 -15.24
N ALA A 118 -10.18 10.47 -15.53
CA ALA A 118 -10.23 9.26 -16.34
C ALA A 118 -9.66 9.50 -17.75
N GLY A 119 -9.05 8.46 -18.33
CA GLY A 119 -8.63 8.49 -19.72
C GLY A 119 -9.79 8.40 -20.71
N LYS A 120 -9.45 8.29 -22.00
CA LYS A 120 -10.40 8.04 -23.10
C LYS A 120 -10.59 6.55 -23.41
N SER A 121 -9.67 5.71 -22.96
CA SER A 121 -9.72 4.27 -23.19
C SER A 121 -10.78 3.64 -22.30
N PHE A 122 -11.77 2.99 -22.89
CA PHE A 122 -12.78 2.24 -22.16
C PHE A 122 -12.18 0.98 -21.52
N GLY A 123 -12.79 0.51 -20.43
CA GLY A 123 -12.37 -0.69 -19.71
C GLY A 123 -11.73 -0.42 -18.35
N ALA A 124 -10.97 -1.39 -17.86
CA ALA A 124 -10.36 -1.34 -16.53
C ALA A 124 -9.36 -0.18 -16.42
N CYS A 125 -9.45 0.57 -15.32
CA CYS A 125 -8.55 1.65 -14.98
C CYS A 125 -8.16 1.56 -13.51
N ARG A 126 -6.86 1.52 -13.20
CA ARG A 126 -6.37 1.36 -11.83
C ARG A 126 -5.51 2.53 -11.41
N ILE A 127 -5.63 2.90 -10.14
CA ILE A 127 -4.71 3.83 -9.48
C ILE A 127 -4.04 3.06 -8.34
N SER A 128 -2.71 3.01 -8.37
CA SER A 128 -1.92 2.56 -7.23
C SER A 128 -1.80 3.71 -6.23
N VAL A 129 -2.09 3.45 -4.96
CA VAL A 129 -1.83 4.37 -3.85
C VAL A 129 -0.99 3.61 -2.83
N HIS A 130 0.26 4.01 -2.66
CA HIS A 130 1.22 3.18 -1.97
C HIS A 130 2.22 3.98 -1.13
N GLN A 131 2.70 3.31 -0.09
CA GLN A 131 3.89 3.66 0.67
C GLN A 131 5.01 2.69 0.24
N PRO A 132 6.28 2.88 0.66
CA PRO A 132 7.39 2.04 0.20
C PRO A 132 7.21 0.52 0.40
N ASP A 133 6.37 0.12 1.35
CA ASP A 133 6.14 -1.26 1.78
C ASP A 133 4.67 -1.71 1.75
N ASP A 134 3.75 -0.88 1.23
CA ASP A 134 2.33 -1.24 1.08
C ASP A 134 1.76 -0.64 -0.20
N THR A 135 0.97 -1.41 -0.95
CA THR A 135 0.30 -0.96 -2.16
C THR A 135 -1.19 -1.23 -2.10
N ASN A 136 -1.98 -0.19 -2.35
CA ASN A 136 -3.43 -0.26 -2.47
C ASN A 136 -3.86 0.05 -3.90
N LEU A 137 -4.89 -0.62 -4.39
CA LEU A 137 -5.46 -0.35 -5.70
C LEU A 137 -6.87 0.21 -5.59
N LEU A 138 -7.06 1.42 -6.12
CA LEU A 138 -8.38 1.93 -6.46
C LEU A 138 -8.73 1.41 -7.85
N LEU A 139 -9.84 0.68 -7.93
CA LEU A 139 -10.28 0.01 -9.15
C LEU A 139 -11.43 0.78 -9.79
N PHE A 140 -11.28 1.08 -11.07
CA PHE A 140 -12.29 1.75 -11.87
C PHE A 140 -12.56 0.99 -13.17
N TRP A 141 -13.68 1.29 -13.78
CA TRP A 141 -14.03 0.87 -15.14
C TRP A 141 -14.62 2.03 -15.91
N ILE A 142 -13.92 2.46 -16.96
CA ILE A 142 -14.36 3.52 -17.85
C ILE A 142 -15.38 2.92 -18.81
N VAL A 143 -16.63 3.36 -18.72
CA VAL A 143 -17.73 2.79 -19.49
C VAL A 143 -17.66 3.23 -20.95
N ASP A 144 -18.04 2.30 -21.84
CA ASP A 144 -18.29 2.59 -23.25
C ASP A 144 -19.81 2.81 -23.41
N PRO A 145 -20.28 4.06 -23.62
CA PRO A 145 -21.70 4.34 -23.76
C PRO A 145 -22.28 3.82 -25.08
N GLU A 146 -21.45 3.57 -26.10
CA GLU A 146 -21.88 3.02 -27.39
C GLU A 146 -22.01 1.49 -27.34
N HIS A 147 -21.24 0.85 -26.46
CA HIS A 147 -21.26 -0.60 -26.22
C HIS A 147 -21.48 -0.97 -24.75
N PRO A 148 -22.67 -0.69 -24.18
CA PRO A 148 -22.96 -0.96 -22.77
C PRO A 148 -22.83 -2.44 -22.39
N GLU A 149 -22.97 -3.36 -23.35
CA GLU A 149 -22.75 -4.80 -23.18
C GLU A 149 -21.32 -5.17 -22.75
N ASN A 150 -20.35 -4.27 -22.97
CA ASN A 150 -18.96 -4.46 -22.55
C ASN A 150 -18.71 -4.02 -21.09
N THR A 151 -19.70 -3.42 -20.43
CA THR A 151 -19.58 -2.95 -19.05
C THR A 151 -19.92 -4.08 -18.08
N PRO A 152 -19.10 -4.32 -17.03
CA PRO A 152 -19.43 -5.26 -15.97
C PRO A 152 -20.81 -4.99 -15.37
N ALA A 153 -21.58 -6.04 -15.13
CA ALA A 153 -22.85 -5.92 -14.43
C ALA A 153 -22.65 -5.34 -13.02
N ASP A 154 -23.66 -4.62 -12.53
CA ASP A 154 -23.73 -4.08 -11.16
C ASP A 154 -22.61 -3.11 -10.77
N LEU A 155 -22.04 -2.39 -11.74
CA LEU A 155 -21.00 -1.40 -11.51
C LEU A 155 -21.57 -0.11 -10.88
N PRO A 156 -21.33 0.18 -9.59
CA PRO A 156 -21.76 1.43 -8.96
C PRO A 156 -20.88 2.59 -9.46
N GLY A 157 -21.32 3.84 -9.35
CA GLY A 157 -20.47 5.00 -9.70
C GLY A 157 -20.77 5.67 -11.04
N ILE A 158 -21.64 5.10 -11.88
CA ILE A 158 -21.99 5.72 -13.16
C ILE A 158 -23.01 6.85 -12.92
N TYR A 159 -22.52 8.09 -12.79
CA TYR A 159 -23.32 9.32 -12.64
C TYR A 159 -23.11 10.27 -13.81
#